data_AF-A0A6A3PN07-F1
#
_entry.id   AF-A0A6A3PN07-F1
#
_cell.length_a   1.000
_cell.length_b   1.000
_cell.length_c   1.000
_cell.angle_alpha   90.00
_cell.angle_beta   90.00
_cell.angle_gamma   90.00
#
_symmetry.space_group_name_H-M   'P 1'
#
loop_
_entity.id
_entity.type
_entity.pdbx_description
1 polymer ?
#
loop_
_entity_poly.entity_id
_entity_poly.type
_entity_poly.pdbx_seq_one_letter_code
_entity_poly.pdbx_strand_id
1 'polypeptide(L)'
;MWNPPKSVTSFFRKTLGIPVLVFWGKFWWMPKVPAKGKRYGLVYGKPISTEHNDNPTDEEVRAVHSQYVAEIERIFTQYKSEFGYDEDETLAIV
;
A
#
# COMPACT_ATOMS: atom_id res chain seq x y z
N MET A 1 16.28 3.61 2.23
CA MET A 1 16.79 4.75 3.02
C MET A 1 17.84 5.45 2.17
N TRP A 2 17.63 6.70 1.77
CA TRP A 2 18.60 7.43 0.92
C TRP A 2 19.83 7.83 1.73
N ASN A 3 21.03 7.69 1.16
CA ASN A 3 22.30 8.06 1.79
C ASN A 3 22.95 9.24 1.04
N PRO A 4 22.85 10.48 1.56
CA PRO A 4 23.37 11.66 0.88
C PRO A 4 24.89 11.64 0.69
N PRO A 5 25.40 12.29 -0.37
CA PRO A 5 26.84 12.58 -0.50
C PRO A 5 27.38 13.41 0.67
N LYS A 6 28.63 13.16 1.07
CA LYS A 6 29.30 13.82 2.23
C LYS A 6 29.43 15.34 2.10
N SER A 7 29.48 15.86 0.88
CA SER A 7 29.50 17.30 0.60
C SER A 7 28.21 17.99 1.09
N VAL A 8 27.06 17.36 0.82
CA VAL A 8 25.74 17.87 1.20
C VAL A 8 25.58 17.89 2.71
N THR A 9 25.94 16.80 3.41
CA THR A 9 25.83 16.73 4.87
C THR A 9 26.76 17.71 5.57
N SER A 10 27.98 17.91 5.05
CA SER A 10 28.95 18.85 5.63
C SER A 10 28.56 20.32 5.44
N PHE A 11 27.93 20.68 4.32
CA PHE A 11 27.36 22.00 4.10
C PHE A 11 26.27 22.31 5.13
N PHE A 12 25.24 21.47 5.22
CA PHE A 12 24.13 21.69 6.16
C PHE A 12 24.59 21.73 7.62
N ARG A 13 25.54 20.88 8.00
CA ARG A 13 26.11 20.87 9.36
C ARG A 13 26.87 22.15 9.69
N LYS A 14 27.64 22.71 8.75
CA LYS A 14 28.45 23.92 8.98
C LYS A 14 27.62 25.20 8.92
N THR A 15 26.62 25.24 8.03
CA THR A 15 25.84 26.45 7.76
C THR A 15 24.66 26.60 8.73
N LEU A 16 23.99 25.51 9.09
CA LEU A 16 22.78 25.56 9.92
C LEU A 16 22.98 25.03 11.35
N GLY A 17 24.13 24.40 11.65
CA GLY A 17 24.45 23.87 12.98
C GLY A 17 23.58 22.68 13.43
N ILE A 18 22.62 22.25 12.61
CA ILE A 18 21.65 21.19 12.90
C ILE A 18 21.67 20.17 11.75
N PRO A 19 21.58 18.86 12.02
CA PRO A 19 21.36 17.87 10.97
C PRO A 19 19.98 18.10 10.35
N VAL A 20 19.95 18.52 9.07
CA VAL A 20 18.70 18.70 8.33
C VAL A 20 18.09 17.34 8.04
N LEU A 21 16.97 17.04 8.70
CA LEU A 21 16.12 15.91 8.37
C LEU A 21 15.29 16.27 7.14
N VAL A 22 15.66 15.71 5.99
CA VAL A 22 14.85 15.83 4.77
C VAL A 22 13.69 14.84 4.89
N PHE A 23 12.51 15.34 5.26
CA PHE A 23 11.29 14.55 5.25
C PHE A 23 10.84 14.34 3.80
N TRP A 24 11.00 13.12 3.30
CA TRP A 24 10.43 12.70 2.03
C TRP A 24 8.94 12.38 2.26
N GLY A 25 8.03 13.29 1.89
CA GLY A 25 6.60 13.13 2.17
C GLY A 25 5.75 14.33 1.75
N LYS A 26 4.45 14.27 2.08
CA LYS A 26 3.37 15.19 1.65
C LYS A 26 3.69 16.70 1.71
N PHE A 27 4.57 17.11 2.62
CA PHE A 27 4.86 18.51 2.89
C PHE A 27 5.96 19.12 2.00
N TRP A 28 6.79 18.30 1.32
CA TRP A 28 7.88 18.81 0.48
C TRP A 28 8.04 17.94 -0.78
N TRP A 29 7.62 18.49 -1.93
CA TRP A 29 7.80 17.89 -3.26
C TRP A 29 7.33 16.42 -3.35
N MET A 30 6.02 16.20 -3.51
CA MET A 30 5.52 14.95 -4.09
C MET A 30 5.58 15.05 -5.62
N PRO A 31 6.58 14.48 -6.32
CA PRO A 31 6.57 14.43 -7.79
C PRO A 31 5.47 13.50 -8.34
N LYS A 32 4.83 12.71 -7.48
CA LYS A 32 3.74 11.78 -7.82
C LYS A 32 2.55 11.98 -6.90
N VAL A 33 1.90 13.14 -7.01
CA VAL A 33 0.52 13.30 -6.49
C VAL A 33 -0.39 12.42 -7.35
N PRO A 34 -1.41 11.72 -6.79
CA PRO A 34 -2.39 11.00 -7.59
C PRO A 34 -2.98 11.94 -8.64
N ALA A 35 -3.28 11.42 -9.82
CA ALA A 35 -3.98 12.20 -10.84
C ALA A 35 -5.25 12.84 -10.26
N LYS A 36 -5.66 13.99 -10.78
CA LYS A 36 -6.80 14.76 -10.27
C LYS A 36 -8.03 13.85 -10.15
N GLY A 37 -8.59 13.74 -8.93
CA GLY A 37 -9.75 12.89 -8.62
C GLY A 37 -9.42 11.47 -8.14
N LYS A 38 -8.14 11.07 -8.14
CA LYS A 38 -7.69 9.80 -7.55
C LYS A 38 -7.31 10.00 -6.09
N ARG A 39 -7.56 8.99 -5.25
CA ARG A 39 -7.23 9.04 -3.82
C ARG A 39 -6.18 7.98 -3.48
N TYR A 40 -5.38 8.26 -2.45
CA TYR A 40 -4.71 7.19 -1.70
C TYR A 40 -5.65 6.71 -0.61
N GLY A 41 -5.60 5.44 -0.28
CA GLY A 41 -6.45 4.88 0.75
C GLY A 41 -6.30 3.39 0.87
N LEU A 42 -6.78 2.88 2.00
CA LEU A 42 -6.91 1.48 2.29
C LEU A 42 -8.39 1.14 2.28
N VAL A 43 -8.73 -0.01 1.71
CA VAL A 43 -10.08 -0.57 1.76
C VAL A 43 -10.03 -1.80 2.64
N TYR A 44 -10.94 -1.88 3.60
CA TYR A 44 -11.10 -3.04 4.46
C TYR A 44 -12.22 -3.92 3.92
N GLY A 45 -11.93 -5.21 3.78
CA GLY A 45 -12.93 -6.21 3.41
C GLY A 45 -13.89 -6.52 4.55
N LYS A 46 -15.00 -7.17 4.21
CA LYS A 46 -15.93 -7.72 5.20
C LYS A 46 -15.23 -8.85 5.97
N PRO A 47 -15.43 -8.97 7.30
CA PRO A 47 -14.93 -10.12 8.04
C PRO A 47 -15.48 -11.43 7.46
N ILE A 48 -14.59 -12.41 7.30
CA ILE A 48 -14.94 -13.77 6.89
C ILE A 48 -15.21 -14.57 8.16
N SER A 49 -16.41 -15.13 8.27
CA SER A 49 -16.76 -15.98 9.41
C SER A 49 -16.02 -17.30 9.29
N THR A 50 -15.24 -17.64 10.31
CA THR A 50 -14.47 -18.88 10.37
C THR A 50 -14.76 -19.59 11.69
N GLU A 51 -14.85 -20.91 11.65
CA GLU A 51 -14.92 -21.72 12.86
C GLU A 51 -13.51 -22.06 13.33
N HIS A 52 -13.31 -22.05 14.66
CA HIS A 52 -12.03 -22.45 15.23
C HIS A 52 -11.97 -23.98 15.29
N ASN A 53 -11.04 -24.55 14.53
CA ASN A 53 -10.75 -25.98 14.51
C ASN A 53 -9.25 -26.16 14.77
N ASP A 54 -8.90 -26.94 15.80
CA ASP A 54 -7.51 -27.20 16.19
C ASP A 54 -6.73 -28.02 15.16
N ASN A 55 -7.43 -28.79 14.31
CA ASN A 55 -6.84 -29.61 13.26
C ASN A 55 -7.70 -29.54 11.99
N PRO A 56 -7.69 -28.41 11.26
CA PRO A 56 -8.50 -28.23 10.08
C PRO A 56 -8.01 -29.12 8.94
N THR A 57 -8.95 -29.58 8.14
CA THR A 57 -8.67 -30.29 6.89
C THR A 57 -8.28 -29.31 5.78
N ASP A 58 -7.54 -29.79 4.79
CA ASP A 58 -7.17 -28.99 3.62
C ASP A 58 -8.40 -28.44 2.87
N GLU A 59 -9.52 -29.14 2.93
CA GLU A 59 -10.79 -28.76 2.31
C GLU A 59 -11.43 -27.56 3.02
N GLU A 60 -11.45 -27.57 4.36
CA GLU A 60 -11.92 -26.44 5.16
C GLU A 60 -11.06 -25.20 4.92
N VAL A 61 -9.74 -25.35 4.90
CA VAL A 61 -8.81 -24.24 4.59
C VAL A 61 -9.05 -23.71 3.19
N ARG A 62 -9.19 -24.59 2.19
CA ARG A 62 -9.44 -24.20 0.80
C ARG A 62 -10.78 -23.47 0.64
N ALA A 63 -11.81 -23.88 1.37
CA ALA A 63 -13.11 -23.23 1.34
C ALA A 63 -13.00 -21.77 1.83
N VAL A 64 -12.35 -21.54 2.97
CA VAL A 64 -12.13 -20.18 3.51
C VAL A 64 -11.22 -19.37 2.61
N HIS A 65 -10.14 -19.97 2.09
CA HIS A 65 -9.23 -19.29 1.16
C HIS A 65 -9.94 -18.85 -0.12
N SER A 66 -10.85 -19.67 -0.65
CA SER A 66 -11.64 -19.31 -1.83
C SER A 66 -12.54 -18.10 -1.58
N GLN A 67 -13.13 -18.00 -0.38
CA GLN A 67 -13.91 -16.82 0.03
C GLN A 67 -13.01 -15.58 0.15
N TYR A 68 -11.81 -15.74 0.70
CA TYR A 68 -10.83 -14.66 0.83
C TYR A 68 -10.39 -14.11 -0.53
N VAL A 69 -10.04 -14.98 -1.47
CA VAL A 69 -9.66 -14.60 -2.83
C VAL A 69 -10.79 -13.86 -3.53
N ALA A 70 -12.02 -14.38 -3.44
CA ALA A 70 -13.19 -13.75 -4.06
C ALA A 70 -13.46 -12.33 -3.50
N GLU A 71 -13.31 -12.12 -2.19
CA GLU A 71 -13.47 -10.79 -1.59
C GLU A 71 -12.36 -9.82 -2.01
N ILE A 72 -11.12 -10.29 -2.16
CA ILE A 72 -10.03 -9.48 -2.69
C ILE A 72 -10.32 -9.02 -4.12
N GLU A 73 -10.73 -9.93 -5.00
CA GLU A 73 -11.07 -9.63 -6.38
C GLU A 73 -12.23 -8.63 -6.47
N ARG A 74 -13.26 -8.81 -5.63
CA ARG A 74 -14.40 -7.90 -5.54
C ARG A 74 -13.98 -6.50 -5.10
N ILE A 75 -13.16 -6.39 -4.05
CA ILE A 75 -12.64 -5.12 -3.53
C ILE A 75 -11.80 -4.42 -4.60
N PHE A 76 -10.89 -5.13 -5.24
CA PHE A 76 -10.07 -4.57 -6.30
C PHE A 76 -10.97 -4.04 -7.42
N THR A 77 -11.85 -4.86 -7.97
CA THR A 77 -12.76 -4.47 -9.06
C THR A 77 -13.61 -3.26 -8.71
N GLN A 78 -14.15 -3.21 -7.49
CA GLN A 78 -15.01 -2.12 -7.04
C GLN A 78 -14.27 -0.78 -6.95
N TYR A 79 -13.03 -0.78 -6.46
CA TYR A 79 -12.35 0.46 -6.10
C TYR A 79 -11.16 0.84 -7.00
N LYS A 80 -10.72 -0.03 -7.91
CA LYS A 80 -9.50 0.18 -8.72
C LYS A 80 -9.47 1.53 -9.43
N SER A 81 -10.60 1.96 -9.99
CA SER A 81 -10.71 3.24 -10.70
C SER A 81 -10.52 4.45 -9.77
N GLU A 82 -10.96 4.39 -8.52
CA GLU A 82 -10.78 5.47 -7.53
C GLU A 82 -9.32 5.62 -7.08
N PHE A 83 -8.57 4.51 -7.11
CA PHE A 83 -7.16 4.45 -6.70
C PHE A 83 -6.17 4.66 -7.86
N GLY A 84 -6.67 4.88 -9.08
CA GLY A 84 -5.86 5.24 -10.23
C GLY A 84 -5.43 4.08 -11.11
N TYR A 85 -6.05 2.91 -10.95
CA TYR A 85 -5.91 1.80 -11.88
C TYR A 85 -6.87 1.95 -13.06
N ASP A 86 -6.45 1.44 -14.21
CA ASP A 86 -7.24 1.45 -15.44
C ASP A 86 -8.22 0.26 -15.51
N GLU A 87 -9.15 0.30 -16.47
CA GLU A 87 -10.20 -0.72 -16.59
C GLU A 87 -9.65 -2.09 -17.02
N ASP A 88 -8.57 -2.12 -17.78
CA ASP A 88 -7.88 -3.31 -18.27
C ASP A 88 -6.85 -3.88 -17.27
N GLU A 89 -6.49 -3.12 -16.24
CA GLU A 89 -5.61 -3.62 -15.19
C GLU A 89 -6.31 -4.68 -14.33
N THR A 90 -5.62 -5.80 -14.15
CA THR A 90 -6.10 -6.99 -13.42
C THR A 90 -5.20 -7.29 -12.23
N LEU A 91 -5.81 -7.80 -11.16
CA LEU A 91 -5.09 -8.28 -10.00
C LEU A 91 -4.54 -9.69 -10.25
N ALA A 92 -3.25 -9.89 -9.97
CA ALA A 92 -2.64 -11.22 -9.92
C ALA A 92 -2.53 -11.67 -8.46
N ILE A 93 -3.14 -12.80 -8.13
CA ILE A 93 -3.06 -13.45 -6.82
C ILE A 93 -2.18 -14.69 -7.01
N VAL A 94 -1.04 -14.73 -6.31
CA VAL A 94 0.03 -15.76 -6.43
C VAL A 94 0.14 -16.58 -5.16
#